data_AF-B0N7X5-F1
#
_entry.id   AF-B0N7X5-F1
#
_cell.length_a   1.000
_cell.length_b   1.000
_cell.length_c   1.000
_cell.angle_alpha   90.00
_cell.angle_beta   90.00
_cell.angle_gamma   90.00
#
_symmetry.space_group_name_H-M   'P 1'
#
loop_
_entity.id
_entity.type
_entity.pdbx_description
1 polymer ?
#
loop_
_entity_poly.entity_id
_entity_poly.type
_entity_poly.pdbx_seq_one_letter_code
_entity_poly.pdbx_strand_id
1 'polypeptide(L)'
;MIFDNPITFFVGENGTGKSTLLEAIAIKYGFNPEGGTLNFNFHTNNTHSSLHHAIILDRGYRRPDEGFFLRAESFYNVATQLE
;
A
#
# COMPACT_ATOMS: atom_id res chain seq x y z
N MET A 1 -8.75 7.99 11.68
CA MET A 1 -8.69 6.52 11.86
C MET A 1 -7.44 6.23 12.68
N ILE A 2 -7.55 5.43 13.74
CA ILE A 2 -6.44 5.08 14.64
C ILE A 2 -6.32 3.56 14.61
N PHE A 3 -5.09 3.04 14.51
CA PHE A 3 -4.80 1.61 14.52
C PHE A 3 -4.05 1.25 15.81
N ASP A 4 -4.78 0.74 16.80
CA ASP A 4 -4.22 0.39 18.11
C ASP A 4 -3.67 -1.05 18.17
N ASN A 5 -3.90 -1.83 17.10
CA ASN A 5 -3.45 -3.21 17.00
C ASN A 5 -2.36 -3.36 15.93
N PRO A 6 -1.32 -4.17 16.18
CA PRO A 6 -0.26 -4.45 15.18
C PRO A 6 -0.79 -5.05 13.87
N ILE A 7 -1.92 -5.76 13.94
CA ILE A 7 -2.59 -6.37 12.79
C ILE A 7 -4.00 -5.78 12.69
N THR A 8 -4.31 -5.19 11.55
CA THR A 8 -5.63 -4.61 11.26
C THR A 8 -6.17 -5.18 9.94
N PHE A 9 -7.42 -5.66 9.97
CA PHE A 9 -8.11 -6.19 8.80
C PHE A 9 -9.17 -5.20 8.32
N PHE A 10 -9.20 -4.92 7.01
CA PHE A 10 -10.30 -4.20 6.38
C PHE A 10 -11.28 -5.21 5.76
N VAL A 11 -12.52 -5.21 6.23
CA VAL A 11 -13.59 -6.12 5.78
C VAL A 11 -14.78 -5.34 5.25
N GLY A 12 -15.59 -5.98 4.39
CA GLY A 12 -16.76 -5.37 3.75
C GLY A 12 -17.01 -5.91 2.35
N GLU A 13 -18.13 -5.53 1.73
CA GLU A 13 -18.54 -6.02 0.41
C GLU A 13 -17.58 -5.65 -0.73
N ASN A 14 -17.64 -6.38 -1.84
CA ASN A 14 -16.86 -6.06 -3.04
C ASN A 14 -17.28 -4.69 -3.60
N GLY A 15 -16.30 -3.87 -3.97
CA GLY A 15 -16.55 -2.52 -4.48
C GLY A 15 -16.66 -1.41 -3.42
N THR A 16 -16.58 -1.71 -2.12
CA THR A 16 -16.64 -0.66 -1.06
C THR A 16 -15.35 0.16 -0.90
N GLY A 17 -14.34 -0.06 -1.74
CA GLY A 17 -13.10 0.73 -1.74
C GLY A 17 -12.02 0.27 -0.74
N LYS A 18 -12.10 -0.96 -0.21
CA LYS A 18 -11.09 -1.53 0.71
C LYS A 18 -9.67 -1.48 0.13
N SER A 19 -9.49 -2.01 -1.08
CA SER A 19 -8.19 -2.01 -1.77
C SER A 19 -7.73 -0.58 -2.06
N THR A 20 -8.65 0.29 -2.50
CA THR A 20 -8.36 1.70 -2.78
C THR A 20 -7.86 2.47 -1.55
N LEU A 21 -8.45 2.21 -0.37
CA LEU A 21 -7.98 2.81 0.88
C LEU A 21 -6.59 2.29 1.25
N LEU A 22 -6.37 0.99 1.13
CA LEU A 22 -5.09 0.36 1.46
C LEU A 22 -3.97 0.84 0.53
N GLU A 23 -4.24 0.94 -0.78
CA GLU A 23 -3.35 1.56 -1.76
C GLU A 23 -3.06 3.02 -1.42
N ALA A 24 -4.08 3.81 -1.08
CA ALA A 24 -3.89 5.21 -0.74
C ALA A 24 -2.99 5.37 0.49
N ILE A 25 -3.17 4.54 1.52
CA ILE A 25 -2.30 4.50 2.70
C ILE A 25 -0.88 4.11 2.30
N ALA A 26 -0.69 3.05 1.51
CA ALA A 26 0.63 2.58 1.10
C ALA A 26 1.40 3.64 0.29
N ILE A 27 0.76 4.25 -0.71
CA ILE A 27 1.35 5.30 -1.54
C ILE A 27 1.67 6.53 -0.69
N LYS A 28 0.75 6.98 0.17
CA LYS A 28 0.98 8.11 1.06
C LYS A 28 2.09 7.85 2.08
N TYR A 29 2.29 6.58 2.45
CA TYR A 29 3.38 6.15 3.32
C TYR A 29 4.74 6.22 2.61
N GLY A 30 4.76 6.07 1.29
CA GLY A 30 5.96 6.14 0.44
C GLY A 30 6.27 4.84 -0.31
N PHE A 31 5.37 3.85 -0.29
CA PHE A 31 5.54 2.63 -1.08
C PHE A 31 5.26 2.86 -2.56
N ASN A 32 5.86 2.02 -3.40
CA ASN A 32 5.53 1.97 -4.81
C ASN A 32 4.08 1.50 -5.00
N PRO A 33 3.29 2.14 -5.88
CA PRO A 33 1.94 1.69 -6.19
C PRO A 33 1.84 0.23 -6.67
N GLU A 34 2.89 -0.32 -7.28
CA GLU A 34 2.96 -1.72 -7.74
C GLU A 34 3.35 -2.72 -6.63
N GLY A 35 3.55 -2.24 -5.41
CA GLY A 35 4.04 -3.03 -4.29
C GLY A 35 5.56 -3.10 -4.22
N GLY A 36 6.07 -3.75 -3.16
CA GLY A 36 7.50 -3.84 -2.87
C GLY A 36 7.93 -3.07 -1.62
N THR A 37 9.24 -2.91 -1.46
CA THR A 37 9.85 -2.17 -0.34
C THR A 37 9.87 -0.66 -0.59
N LEU A 38 10.17 0.13 0.45
CA LEU A 38 10.27 1.60 0.37
C LEU A 38 11.36 2.10 -0.60
N ASN A 39 12.39 1.29 -0.88
CA ASN A 39 13.52 1.68 -1.74
C ASN A 39 13.27 1.45 -3.24
N PHE A 40 12.05 1.06 -3.62
CA PHE A 40 11.70 0.73 -5.00
C PHE A 40 11.21 1.96 -5.78
N ASN A 41 12.16 2.70 -6.36
CA ASN A 41 11.87 3.87 -7.20
C ASN A 41 11.56 3.44 -8.65
N PHE A 42 10.30 3.14 -8.94
CA PHE A 42 9.78 3.06 -10.31
C PHE A 42 8.64 4.06 -10.50
N HIS A 43 8.71 4.83 -11.58
CA HIS A 43 7.61 5.66 -12.05
C HIS A 43 6.59 4.77 -12.77
N THR A 44 5.50 4.42 -12.11
CA THR A 44 4.33 3.85 -12.80
C THR A 44 3.35 4.94 -13.23
N ASN A 45 2.77 4.75 -14.40
CA ASN A 45 1.74 5.63 -14.95
C ASN A 45 0.54 5.74 -13.98
N ASN A 46 -0.12 6.91 -13.98
CA ASN A 46 -1.22 7.34 -13.09
C ASN A 46 -2.53 6.51 -13.19
N THR A 47 -2.49 5.18 -13.06
CA THR A 47 -3.71 4.36 -12.99
C THR A 47 -4.28 4.22 -11.58
N HIS A 48 -3.51 4.63 -10.56
CA HIS A 48 -3.88 4.53 -9.15
C HIS A 48 -4.78 5.70 -8.71
N SER A 49 -5.62 5.45 -7.69
CA SER A 49 -6.57 6.45 -7.19
C SER A 49 -5.87 7.70 -6.63
N SER A 50 -6.42 8.88 -6.92
CA SER A 50 -5.97 10.16 -6.35
C SER A 50 -6.25 10.33 -4.86
N LEU A 51 -6.92 9.35 -4.22
CA LEU A 51 -7.25 9.36 -2.80
C LEU A 51 -6.02 9.57 -1.89
N HIS A 52 -4.84 9.08 -2.30
CA HIS A 52 -3.60 9.27 -1.55
C HIS A 52 -3.23 10.77 -1.36
N HIS A 53 -3.63 11.64 -2.28
CA HIS A 53 -3.47 13.09 -2.15
C HIS A 53 -4.42 13.68 -1.10
N ALA A 54 -5.63 13.12 -0.97
CA ALA A 54 -6.67 13.62 -0.09
C ALA A 54 -6.52 13.15 1.38
N ILE A 55 -5.74 12.10 1.64
CA ILE A 55 -5.51 11.61 3.00
C ILE A 55 -4.24 12.21 3.63
N ILE A 56 -4.24 12.30 4.96
CA ILE A 56 -3.08 12.65 5.78
C ILE A 56 -2.75 11.43 6.64
N LEU A 57 -1.46 11.08 6.70
CA LEU A 57 -0.96 10.07 7.61
C LEU A 57 -0.25 10.75 8.77
N ASP A 58 -0.83 10.63 9.96
CA ASP A 58 -0.11 10.94 11.19
C ASP A 58 0.75 9.73 11.55
N ARG A 59 2.05 9.97 11.71
CA ARG A 59 3.05 8.94 11.98
C ARG A 59 3.80 9.38 13.22
N GLY A 60 3.75 8.55 14.26
CA GLY A 60 4.51 8.79 15.49
C GLY A 60 6.01 8.95 15.23
N TYR A 61 6.75 9.34 16.26
CA TYR A 61 8.18 9.69 16.12
C TYR A 61 9.04 8.52 15.61
N ARG A 62 8.70 7.27 15.96
CA ARG A 62 9.41 6.08 15.48
C ARG A 62 8.85 5.65 14.12
N ARG A 63 9.64 5.86 13.08
CA ARG A 63 9.35 5.32 11.75
C ARG A 63 10.11 4.00 11.60
N PRO A 64 9.46 2.91 11.18
CA PRO A 64 10.19 1.71 10.81
C PRO A 64 11.06 2.01 9.58
N ASP A 65 12.31 1.57 9.64
CA ASP A 65 13.28 1.73 8.54
C ASP A 65 12.94 0.83 7.34
N GLU A 66 12.17 -0.23 7.59
CA GLU A 66 11.79 -1.24 6.61
C GLU A 66 10.28 -1.48 6.60
N GLY A 67 9.77 -1.88 5.44
CA GLY A 67 8.39 -2.28 5.26
C GLY A 67 8.17 -2.81 3.85
N PHE A 68 7.01 -3.42 3.64
CA PHE A 68 6.63 -4.02 2.36
C PHE A 68 5.15 -3.81 2.08
N PHE A 69 4.82 -3.37 0.86
CA PHE A 69 3.45 -3.34 0.36
C PHE A 69 3.22 -4.54 -0.56
N LEU A 70 2.42 -5.51 -0.08
CA LEU A 70 2.09 -6.72 -0.84
C LEU A 70 0.81 -6.52 -1.65
N ARG A 71 0.90 -6.75 -2.96
CA ARG A 71 -0.25 -6.82 -3.87
C ARG A 71 -0.45 -8.24 -4.36
N ALA A 72 -1.69 -8.72 -4.35
CA ALA A 72 -2.04 -10.03 -4.91
C ALA A 72 -1.83 -10.07 -6.44
N GLU A 73 -2.07 -8.95 -7.12
CA GLU A 73 -1.92 -8.82 -8.58
C GLU A 73 -0.45 -8.90 -9.01
N SER A 74 0.47 -8.32 -8.23
CA SER A 74 1.92 -8.40 -8.46
C SER A 74 2.52 -9.74 -8.02
N PHE A 75 1.81 -10.51 -7.19
CA PHE A 75 2.26 -11.84 -6.76
C PHE A 75 2.43 -12.80 -7.95
N TYR A 76 1.60 -12.66 -8.99
CA TYR A 76 1.76 -13.40 -10.24
C TYR A 76 3.13 -13.14 -10.88
N ASN A 77 3.60 -11.90 -10.92
CA ASN A 77 4.87 -11.56 -11.56
C ASN A 77 6.08 -12.12 -10.80
N VAL A 78 6.06 -12.09 -9.46
CA VAL A 78 7.14 -12.65 -8.64
C VAL A 78 7.16 -14.19 -8.71
N ALA A 79 5.99 -14.83 -8.74
CA ALA A 79 5.90 -16.28 -8.89
C ALA A 79 6.43 -16.75 -10.25
N THR A 80 6.14 -16.02 -11.34
CA THR A 80 6.69 -16.34 -12.68
C THR A 80 8.20 -16.08 -12.78
N GLN A 81 8.76 -15.18 -11.98
CA GLN A 81 10.20 -14.87 -12.01
C GLN A 81 11.04 -15.84 -11.18
N LEU A 82 10.40 -16.69 -10.36
CA LEU A 82 11.03 -17.74 -9.55
C LEU A 82 10.90 -19.15 -10.16
N GLU A 83 10.22 -19.28 -11.31
CA GLU A 83 10.37 -20.41 -12.24
C GLU A 83 11.61 -20.23 -13.12
#